data_AF-A0A3D3TG51-F1
#
_entry.id   AF-A0A3D3TG51-F1
#
_cell.length_a   1.000
_cell.length_b   1.000
_cell.length_c   1.000
_cell.angle_alpha   90.00
_cell.angle_beta   90.00
_cell.angle_gamma   90.00
#
_symmetry.space_group_name_H-M   'P 1'
#
loop_
_entity.id
_entity.type
_entity.pdbx_description
1 polymer ?
#
loop_
_entity_poly.entity_id
_entity_poly.type
_entity_poly.pdbx_seq_one_letter_code
_entity_poly.pdbx_strand_id
1 'polypeptide(L)'
;MLIQICAYGQSDYDLYIVNDPDGYVNKRSGPGLEHDISAEVYNKTILIHYKDRPINNGWVPVSKIYKESQDKIYKGTYSYIYKNRLKLLDRGASQKINKILLSSSIYGPLNVQLLSDSMPDILVMNNEGDCELQVIDINKNHTILSTGIPVCFDIIQGDTLTFSCMYEGGYPRAPMFTIYKIYKKKNGDYDFYTEIFPEPRKVSKEKAEEMVSSIRKDIKESLGNNKFLFYQLPDFYKYCGQLFTAYCSGVDALDIIHDSGCDASICHSLDDFSAMIEAYNKSKNRE
;
A
#
# COMPACT_ATOMS: atom_id res chain seq x y z
N MET A 1 -35.33 -6.80 15.21
CA MET A 1 -33.98 -6.82 14.62
C MET A 1 -34.14 -6.68 13.11
N LEU A 2 -34.16 -5.45 12.62
CA LEU A 2 -34.31 -5.16 11.18
C LEU A 2 -32.95 -5.42 10.53
N ILE A 3 -32.90 -6.42 9.66
CA ILE A 3 -31.78 -6.65 8.76
C ILE A 3 -31.77 -5.45 7.82
N GLN A 4 -30.92 -4.48 8.10
CA GLN A 4 -30.59 -3.42 7.15
C GLN A 4 -29.76 -4.09 6.05
N ILE A 5 -30.46 -4.68 5.08
CA ILE A 5 -29.89 -4.98 3.77
C ILE A 5 -29.52 -3.60 3.23
N CYS A 6 -28.27 -3.18 3.43
CA CYS A 6 -27.68 -2.09 2.67
C CYS A 6 -27.71 -2.55 1.21
N ALA A 7 -28.83 -2.29 0.55
CA ALA A 7 -28.88 -2.19 -0.88
C ALA A 7 -27.85 -1.13 -1.23
N TYR A 8 -26.63 -1.56 -1.58
CA TYR A 8 -25.70 -0.72 -2.30
C TYR A 8 -26.44 -0.30 -3.56
N GLY A 9 -27.08 0.87 -3.47
CA GLY A 9 -27.81 1.49 -4.56
C GLY A 9 -26.94 1.52 -5.79
N GLN A 10 -27.57 1.53 -6.95
CA GLN A 10 -26.85 1.73 -8.21
C GLN A 10 -26.01 3.00 -8.05
N SER A 11 -24.68 2.87 -8.09
CA SER A 11 -23.79 4.02 -7.99
C SER A 11 -24.16 5.01 -9.10
N ASP A 12 -24.12 6.30 -8.78
CA ASP A 12 -24.31 7.39 -9.74
C ASP A 12 -23.12 7.51 -10.71
N TYR A 13 -22.19 6.59 -10.62
CA TYR A 13 -21.04 6.44 -11.49
C TYR A 13 -20.86 5.00 -11.97
N ASP A 14 -20.10 4.89 -13.05
CA ASP A 14 -19.56 3.66 -13.61
C ASP A 14 -18.05 3.59 -13.35
N LEU A 15 -17.53 2.36 -13.19
CA LEU A 15 -16.10 2.11 -13.04
C LEU A 15 -15.50 1.66 -14.37
N TYR A 16 -14.47 2.37 -14.81
CA TYR A 16 -13.69 2.03 -15.99
C TYR A 16 -12.30 1.59 -15.57
N ILE A 17 -11.78 0.56 -16.23
CA ILE A 17 -10.37 0.22 -16.15
C ILE A 17 -9.65 0.75 -17.39
N VAL A 18 -8.49 1.39 -17.19
CA VAL A 18 -7.59 1.73 -18.29
C VAL A 18 -7.07 0.44 -18.90
N ASN A 19 -7.24 0.32 -20.21
CA ASN A 19 -6.79 -0.82 -21.00
C ASN A 19 -6.03 -0.30 -22.21
N ASP A 20 -4.75 0.02 -22.00
CA ASP A 20 -3.88 0.57 -23.03
C ASP A 20 -2.69 -0.37 -23.29
N PRO A 21 -2.47 -0.83 -24.54
CA PRO A 21 -1.34 -1.68 -24.90
C PRO A 21 0.02 -1.01 -24.70
N ASP A 22 0.07 0.32 -24.70
CA ASP A 22 1.32 1.09 -24.52
C ASP A 22 1.71 1.22 -23.03
N GLY A 23 0.89 0.68 -22.12
CA GLY A 23 1.13 0.67 -20.68
C GLY A 23 0.62 1.90 -19.93
N TYR A 24 0.23 2.96 -20.64
CA TYR A 24 -0.41 4.15 -20.07
C TYR A 24 -1.26 4.88 -21.11
N VAL A 25 -2.10 5.79 -20.65
CA VAL A 25 -2.91 6.68 -21.50
C VAL A 25 -2.86 8.12 -20.99
N ASN A 26 -2.90 9.08 -21.91
CA ASN A 26 -2.98 10.50 -21.59
C ASN A 26 -4.41 10.94 -21.28
N LYS A 27 -4.61 11.58 -20.12
CA LYS A 27 -5.81 12.35 -19.78
C LYS A 27 -5.70 13.75 -20.36
N ARG A 28 -6.78 14.25 -20.95
CA ARG A 28 -6.83 15.60 -21.53
C ARG A 28 -7.77 16.52 -20.78
N SER A 29 -7.49 17.82 -20.81
CA SER A 29 -8.32 18.85 -20.17
C SER A 29 -9.70 19.00 -20.82
N GLY A 30 -9.86 18.57 -22.07
CA GLY A 30 -11.13 18.57 -22.82
C GLY A 30 -11.30 17.38 -23.76
N PRO A 31 -12.48 17.24 -24.38
CA PRO A 31 -12.85 16.08 -25.20
C PRO A 31 -12.31 16.18 -26.63
N GLY A 32 -11.00 15.98 -26.81
CA GLY A 32 -10.35 16.08 -28.12
C GLY A 32 -8.82 16.04 -28.06
N LEU A 33 -8.17 15.83 -29.21
CA LEU A 33 -6.69 15.79 -29.30
C LEU A 33 -6.06 17.18 -29.29
N GLU A 34 -6.85 18.21 -29.58
CA GLU A 34 -6.51 19.63 -29.54
C GLU A 34 -6.38 20.18 -28.11
N HIS A 35 -6.93 19.47 -27.12
CA HIS A 35 -6.85 19.85 -25.72
C HIS A 35 -5.56 19.38 -25.06
N ASP A 36 -5.03 20.18 -24.14
CA ASP A 36 -3.80 19.87 -23.42
C ASP A 36 -3.85 18.54 -22.68
N ILE A 37 -2.71 17.86 -22.64
CA ILE A 37 -2.49 16.69 -21.79
C ILE A 37 -2.36 17.20 -20.35
N SER A 38 -3.24 16.69 -19.48
CA SER A 38 -3.33 17.08 -18.07
C SER A 38 -2.55 16.15 -17.14
N ALA A 39 -2.44 14.86 -17.50
CA ALA A 39 -1.67 13.85 -16.76
C ALA A 39 -1.67 12.52 -17.54
N GLU A 40 -0.76 11.63 -17.17
CA GLU A 40 -0.74 10.23 -17.58
C GLU A 40 -1.51 9.35 -16.58
N VAL A 41 -2.06 8.23 -17.05
CA VAL A 41 -2.66 7.19 -16.22
C VAL A 41 -2.18 5.82 -16.70
N TYR A 42 -1.62 5.04 -15.79
CA TYR A 42 -1.10 3.71 -16.11
C TYR A 42 -2.22 2.70 -16.40
N ASN A 43 -1.89 1.71 -17.21
CA ASN A 43 -2.75 0.57 -17.52
C ASN A 43 -3.26 -0.08 -16.22
N LYS A 44 -4.45 -0.67 -16.28
CA LYS A 44 -5.15 -1.28 -15.14
C LYS A 44 -5.61 -0.35 -14.01
N THR A 45 -5.34 0.96 -14.11
CA THR A 45 -5.93 1.94 -13.19
C THR A 45 -7.44 1.98 -13.34
N ILE A 46 -8.14 2.00 -12.21
CA ILE A 46 -9.59 2.14 -12.11
C ILE A 46 -9.94 3.61 -11.95
N LEU A 47 -10.84 4.07 -12.82
CA LEU A 47 -11.32 5.43 -12.88
C LEU A 47 -12.84 5.46 -12.76
N ILE A 48 -13.36 6.60 -12.32
CA ILE A 48 -14.79 6.84 -12.15
C ILE A 48 -15.30 7.71 -13.29
N HIS A 49 -16.39 7.28 -13.92
CA HIS A 49 -17.21 8.12 -14.80
C HIS A 49 -18.56 8.35 -14.14
N TYR A 50 -18.86 9.59 -13.74
CA TYR A 50 -20.17 9.95 -13.21
C TYR A 50 -21.21 10.04 -14.34
N LYS A 51 -22.38 9.42 -14.15
CA LYS A 51 -23.40 9.23 -15.20
C LYS A 51 -24.07 10.52 -15.68
N ASP A 52 -24.04 11.57 -14.87
CA ASP A 52 -24.51 12.90 -15.25
C ASP A 52 -23.50 13.69 -16.10
N ARG A 53 -22.28 13.15 -16.30
CA ARG A 53 -21.28 13.76 -17.18
C ARG A 53 -21.35 13.12 -18.57
N PRO A 54 -21.71 13.88 -19.61
CA PRO A 54 -21.91 13.32 -20.94
C PRO A 54 -20.59 12.88 -21.59
N ILE A 55 -20.64 11.78 -22.33
CA ILE A 55 -19.54 11.33 -23.19
C ILE A 55 -19.62 12.14 -24.50
N ASN A 56 -18.54 12.85 -24.84
CA ASN A 56 -18.51 13.75 -25.99
C ASN A 56 -17.64 13.16 -27.10
N ASN A 57 -18.22 12.79 -28.24
CA ASN A 57 -17.49 12.23 -29.39
C ASN A 57 -16.55 11.06 -29.02
N GLY A 58 -16.99 10.21 -28.08
CA GLY A 58 -16.20 9.08 -27.59
C GLY A 58 -15.14 9.43 -26.54
N TRP A 59 -15.00 10.68 -26.14
CA TRP A 59 -14.20 11.10 -24.99
C TRP A 59 -15.02 10.99 -23.71
N VAL A 60 -14.55 10.14 -22.80
CA VAL A 60 -15.23 9.83 -21.54
C VAL A 60 -14.66 10.74 -20.44
N PRO A 61 -15.50 11.52 -19.73
CA PRO A 61 -15.07 12.29 -18.57
C PRO A 61 -14.82 11.36 -17.40
N VAL A 62 -13.57 11.28 -16.96
CA VAL A 62 -13.10 10.38 -15.91
C VAL A 62 -12.37 11.13 -14.80
N SER A 63 -12.49 10.60 -13.59
CA SER A 63 -11.83 11.08 -12.38
C SER A 63 -11.07 9.94 -11.70
N LYS A 64 -9.97 10.26 -11.01
CA LYS A 64 -9.41 9.35 -10.00
C LYS A 64 -10.43 9.19 -8.86
N ILE A 65 -10.31 8.09 -8.12
CA ILE A 65 -11.15 7.85 -6.95
C ILE A 65 -10.68 8.76 -5.83
N TYR A 66 -11.59 9.48 -5.20
CA TYR A 66 -11.30 10.26 -4.00
C TYR A 66 -12.33 9.89 -2.95
N LYS A 67 -11.90 9.34 -1.82
CA LYS A 67 -12.80 8.94 -0.74
C LYS A 67 -12.87 10.03 0.32
N GLU A 68 -14.03 10.65 0.48
CA GLU A 68 -14.23 11.78 1.40
C GLU A 68 -14.63 11.30 2.80
N SER A 69 -15.48 10.28 2.87
CA SER A 69 -15.94 9.65 4.12
C SER A 69 -16.20 8.17 3.89
N GLN A 70 -16.55 7.44 4.96
CA GLN A 70 -16.75 5.99 4.94
C GLN A 70 -17.76 5.55 3.86
N ASP A 71 -18.74 6.39 3.59
CA ASP A 71 -19.87 6.13 2.70
C ASP A 71 -19.88 7.01 1.44
N LYS A 72 -18.86 7.87 1.24
CA LYS A 72 -18.91 8.91 0.21
C LYS A 72 -17.62 8.98 -0.63
N ILE A 73 -17.81 8.87 -1.94
CA ILE A 73 -16.80 9.18 -2.94
C ILE A 73 -17.03 10.61 -3.44
N TYR A 74 -15.98 11.41 -3.43
CA TYR A 74 -16.03 12.81 -3.82
C TYR A 74 -16.17 12.95 -5.34
N LYS A 75 -17.10 13.80 -5.75
CA LYS A 75 -17.33 14.18 -7.14
C LYS A 75 -16.41 15.32 -7.55
N GLY A 76 -15.13 15.01 -7.68
CA GLY A 76 -14.10 15.99 -7.98
C GLY A 76 -14.00 16.40 -9.44
N THR A 77 -12.90 17.09 -9.75
CA THR A 77 -12.53 17.45 -11.12
C THR A 77 -12.37 16.21 -11.99
N TYR A 78 -12.53 16.39 -13.30
CA TYR A 78 -12.39 15.33 -14.27
C TYR A 78 -11.60 15.81 -15.47
N SER A 79 -11.19 14.82 -16.24
CA SER A 79 -10.45 14.97 -17.49
C SER A 79 -10.95 13.90 -18.45
N TYR A 80 -10.47 13.90 -19.67
CA TYR A 80 -11.03 13.06 -20.72
C TYR A 80 -10.04 12.01 -21.20
N ILE A 81 -10.53 10.79 -21.36
CA ILE A 81 -9.82 9.70 -22.03
C ILE A 81 -10.71 9.20 -23.17
N TYR A 82 -10.12 8.89 -24.32
CA TYR A 82 -10.87 8.33 -25.44
C TYR A 82 -11.31 6.89 -25.12
N LYS A 83 -12.59 6.57 -25.35
CA LYS A 83 -13.25 5.33 -24.89
C LYS A 83 -12.57 4.04 -25.31
N ASN A 84 -11.80 4.03 -26.40
CA ASN A 84 -11.11 2.82 -26.86
C ASN A 84 -9.94 2.39 -25.95
N ARG A 85 -9.46 3.29 -25.08
CA ARG A 85 -8.44 3.01 -24.06
C ARG A 85 -9.06 2.66 -22.70
N LEU A 86 -10.39 2.57 -22.64
CA LEU A 86 -11.14 2.27 -21.44
C LEU A 86 -11.98 1.02 -21.64
N LYS A 87 -12.06 0.19 -20.61
CA LYS A 87 -12.99 -0.94 -20.54
C LYS A 87 -13.94 -0.70 -19.37
N LEU A 88 -15.24 -0.69 -19.64
CA LEU A 88 -16.26 -0.63 -18.60
C LEU A 88 -16.19 -1.93 -17.80
N LEU A 89 -16.12 -1.83 -16.46
CA LEU A 89 -16.21 -3.00 -15.60
C LEU A 89 -17.64 -3.53 -15.58
N ASP A 90 -17.80 -4.85 -15.55
CA ASP A 90 -19.13 -5.43 -15.41
C ASP A 90 -19.74 -5.09 -14.04
N ARG A 91 -21.06 -5.27 -13.93
CA ARG A 91 -21.81 -4.90 -12.72
C ARG A 91 -21.31 -5.65 -11.48
N GLY A 92 -20.93 -6.92 -11.62
CA GLY A 92 -20.48 -7.74 -10.49
C GLY A 92 -19.12 -7.28 -9.97
N ALA A 93 -18.15 -7.08 -10.85
CA ALA A 93 -16.85 -6.52 -10.49
C ALA A 93 -16.98 -5.12 -9.87
N SER A 94 -17.80 -4.26 -10.49
CA SER A 94 -18.03 -2.90 -10.00
C SER A 94 -18.61 -2.87 -8.59
N GLN A 95 -19.57 -3.76 -8.28
CA GLN A 95 -20.16 -3.88 -6.95
C GLN A 95 -19.15 -4.34 -5.90
N LYS A 96 -18.29 -5.32 -6.22
CA LYS A 96 -17.25 -5.80 -5.29
C LYS A 96 -16.23 -4.71 -4.99
N ILE A 97 -15.73 -4.02 -6.01
CA ILE A 97 -14.78 -2.90 -5.83
C ILE A 97 -15.43 -1.76 -5.04
N ASN A 98 -16.66 -1.37 -5.35
CA ASN A 98 -17.35 -0.34 -4.58
C ASN A 98 -17.52 -0.73 -3.10
N LYS A 99 -17.82 -2.00 -2.81
CA LYS A 99 -17.90 -2.49 -1.43
C LYS A 99 -16.56 -2.30 -0.72
N ILE A 100 -15.45 -2.67 -1.37
CA ILE A 100 -14.09 -2.50 -0.83
C ILE A 100 -13.78 -1.04 -0.56
N LEU A 101 -13.99 -0.17 -1.56
CA LEU A 101 -13.74 1.27 -1.46
C LEU A 101 -14.48 1.87 -0.26
N LEU A 102 -15.76 1.53 -0.09
CA LEU A 102 -16.58 2.06 1.00
C LEU A 102 -16.20 1.43 2.36
N SER A 103 -15.81 0.16 2.42
CA SER A 103 -15.37 -0.47 3.67
C SER A 103 -13.95 -0.12 4.12
N SER A 104 -13.10 0.37 3.21
CA SER A 104 -11.70 0.70 3.52
C SER A 104 -11.60 1.84 4.55
N SER A 105 -10.58 1.82 5.40
CA SER A 105 -10.25 2.92 6.32
C SER A 105 -9.48 4.06 5.64
N ILE A 106 -9.07 3.88 4.39
CA ILE A 106 -8.25 4.85 3.66
C ILE A 106 -9.14 6.00 3.13
N TYR A 107 -8.74 7.24 3.37
CA TYR A 107 -9.41 8.45 2.88
C TYR A 107 -8.52 9.23 1.91
N GLY A 108 -9.09 10.18 1.17
CA GLY A 108 -8.35 11.05 0.26
C GLY A 108 -8.22 10.50 -1.18
N PRO A 109 -7.24 10.99 -1.95
CA PRO A 109 -7.02 10.58 -3.34
C PRO A 109 -6.46 9.16 -3.39
N LEU A 110 -7.22 8.26 -4.01
CA LEU A 110 -6.86 6.85 -4.13
C LEU A 110 -6.40 6.55 -5.55
N ASN A 111 -5.22 5.95 -5.64
CA ASN A 111 -4.79 5.22 -6.81
C ASN A 111 -5.23 3.77 -6.65
N VAL A 112 -6.14 3.33 -7.52
CA VAL A 112 -6.77 2.00 -7.42
C VAL A 112 -6.51 1.28 -8.73
N GLN A 113 -5.88 0.12 -8.69
CA GLN A 113 -5.44 -0.61 -9.88
C GLN A 113 -5.69 -2.11 -9.71
N LEU A 114 -6.00 -2.81 -10.80
CA LEU A 114 -5.86 -4.27 -10.80
C LEU A 114 -4.37 -4.61 -10.92
N LEU A 115 -3.91 -5.62 -10.17
CA LEU A 115 -2.50 -5.98 -10.16
C LEU A 115 -2.03 -6.45 -11.55
N SER A 116 -2.70 -7.44 -12.13
CA SER A 116 -2.27 -7.98 -13.42
C SER A 116 -3.40 -8.71 -14.15
N ASP A 117 -3.19 -8.98 -15.43
CA ASP A 117 -4.11 -9.82 -16.22
C ASP A 117 -4.11 -11.30 -15.78
N SER A 118 -3.01 -11.78 -15.19
CA SER A 118 -2.94 -13.14 -14.62
C SER A 118 -3.58 -13.24 -13.23
N MET A 119 -3.79 -12.10 -12.57
CA MET A 119 -4.40 -12.00 -11.24
C MET A 119 -5.49 -10.90 -11.23
N PRO A 120 -6.56 -11.06 -12.03
CA PRO A 120 -7.59 -10.02 -12.21
C PRO A 120 -8.45 -9.81 -10.95
N ASP A 121 -8.35 -10.70 -9.98
CA ASP A 121 -9.07 -10.66 -8.71
C ASP A 121 -8.31 -9.90 -7.60
N ILE A 122 -7.12 -9.38 -7.91
CA ILE A 122 -6.29 -8.65 -6.95
C ILE A 122 -6.36 -7.16 -7.24
N LEU A 123 -6.79 -6.42 -6.23
CA LEU A 123 -6.85 -4.95 -6.23
C LEU A 123 -5.67 -4.41 -5.43
N VAL A 124 -4.98 -3.43 -5.99
CA VAL A 124 -3.98 -2.61 -5.31
C VAL A 124 -4.58 -1.24 -5.10
N MET A 125 -4.59 -0.78 -3.85
CA MET A 125 -5.08 0.53 -3.45
C MET A 125 -3.98 1.28 -2.73
N ASN A 126 -3.64 2.48 -3.20
CA ASN A 126 -2.68 3.36 -2.57
C ASN A 126 -3.30 4.75 -2.34
N ASN A 127 -3.08 5.33 -1.17
CA ASN A 127 -3.38 6.74 -0.90
C ASN A 127 -2.22 7.65 -1.33
N GLU A 128 -2.46 8.55 -2.27
CA GLU A 128 -1.42 9.47 -2.76
C GLU A 128 -0.95 10.49 -1.70
N GLY A 129 -1.70 10.67 -0.59
CA GLY A 129 -1.37 11.59 0.49
C GLY A 129 -0.73 10.95 1.72
N ASP A 130 -1.24 9.79 2.16
CA ASP A 130 -0.81 9.14 3.42
C ASP A 130 0.07 7.90 3.17
N CYS A 131 0.38 7.60 1.91
CA CYS A 131 1.27 6.52 1.49
C CYS A 131 0.88 5.14 2.07
N GLU A 132 -0.40 4.92 2.36
CA GLU A 132 -0.91 3.61 2.78
C GLU A 132 -1.19 2.76 1.54
N LEU A 133 -0.62 1.56 1.52
CA LEU A 133 -0.81 0.57 0.46
C LEU A 133 -1.58 -0.64 0.99
N GLN A 134 -2.67 -0.98 0.30
CA GLN A 134 -3.46 -2.18 0.53
C GLN A 134 -3.51 -3.06 -0.72
N VAL A 135 -3.29 -4.36 -0.54
CA VAL A 135 -3.48 -5.37 -1.58
C VAL A 135 -4.60 -6.31 -1.15
N ILE A 136 -5.64 -6.42 -1.96
CA ILE A 136 -6.93 -6.99 -1.56
C ILE A 136 -7.40 -8.04 -2.57
N ASP A 137 -7.82 -9.21 -2.08
CA ASP A 137 -8.57 -10.20 -2.86
C ASP A 137 -10.03 -9.72 -2.99
N ILE A 138 -10.42 -9.33 -4.20
CA ILE A 138 -11.73 -8.74 -4.51
C ILE A 138 -12.86 -9.75 -4.28
N ASN A 139 -12.61 -11.03 -4.51
CA ASN A 139 -13.62 -12.07 -4.39
C ASN A 139 -13.93 -12.40 -2.93
N LYS A 140 -12.92 -12.31 -2.07
CA LYS A 140 -13.07 -12.59 -0.63
C LYS A 140 -13.29 -11.33 0.20
N ASN A 141 -13.07 -10.14 -0.37
CA ASN A 141 -13.04 -8.88 0.37
C ASN A 141 -12.06 -8.98 1.55
N HIS A 142 -10.87 -9.50 1.28
CA HIS A 142 -9.84 -9.80 2.27
C HIS A 142 -8.55 -9.06 1.93
N THR A 143 -8.06 -8.26 2.86
CA THR A 143 -6.77 -7.59 2.74
C THR A 143 -5.66 -8.61 2.94
N ILE A 144 -4.87 -8.84 1.89
CA ILE A 144 -3.74 -9.76 1.86
C ILE A 144 -2.48 -9.08 2.42
N LEU A 145 -2.32 -7.79 2.12
CA LEU A 145 -1.22 -6.95 2.60
C LEU A 145 -1.76 -5.55 2.91
N SER A 146 -1.31 -4.99 4.03
CA SER A 146 -1.52 -3.59 4.40
C SER A 146 -0.20 -3.06 4.96
N THR A 147 0.31 -1.95 4.43
CA THR A 147 1.57 -1.35 4.90
C THR A 147 1.48 0.17 4.97
N GLY A 148 2.13 0.74 5.99
CA GLY A 148 2.42 2.16 6.11
C GLY A 148 3.55 2.61 5.16
N ILE A 149 3.52 3.91 4.85
CA ILE A 149 4.43 4.73 4.04
C ILE A 149 5.63 4.02 3.36
N PRO A 150 5.54 3.59 2.08
CA PRO A 150 6.75 3.39 1.29
C PRO A 150 7.19 4.73 0.73
N VAL A 151 8.37 5.22 1.13
CA VAL A 151 9.03 6.31 0.41
C VAL A 151 9.59 5.76 -0.91
N CYS A 152 8.69 5.71 -1.90
CA CYS A 152 8.86 5.73 -3.35
C CYS A 152 8.68 4.42 -4.16
N PHE A 153 7.89 4.62 -5.24
CA PHE A 153 7.59 3.82 -6.45
C PHE A 153 6.97 2.44 -6.26
N ASP A 154 5.63 2.41 -6.22
CA ASP A 154 4.87 1.24 -6.67
C ASP A 154 5.13 1.06 -8.16
N ILE A 155 5.97 0.09 -8.52
CA ILE A 155 5.97 -0.43 -9.88
C ILE A 155 5.32 -1.80 -9.83
N ILE A 156 4.06 -1.83 -10.26
CA ILE A 156 3.41 -3.07 -10.65
C ILE A 156 4.05 -3.51 -11.98
N GLN A 157 4.87 -4.55 -11.93
CA GLN A 157 5.47 -5.20 -13.09
C GLN A 157 4.93 -6.61 -13.21
N GLY A 158 3.90 -6.79 -14.04
CA GLY A 158 3.20 -8.06 -14.13
C GLY A 158 2.55 -8.43 -12.79
N ASP A 159 2.91 -9.57 -12.23
CA ASP A 159 2.47 -10.05 -10.91
C ASP A 159 3.41 -9.67 -9.76
N THR A 160 4.37 -8.79 -10.01
CA THR A 160 5.30 -8.30 -8.99
C THR A 160 4.89 -6.91 -8.53
N LEU A 161 4.73 -6.75 -7.21
CA LEU A 161 4.58 -5.47 -6.55
C LEU A 161 5.92 -5.10 -5.93
N THR A 162 6.59 -4.11 -6.51
CA THR A 162 7.82 -3.58 -5.92
C THR A 162 7.50 -2.33 -5.14
N PHE A 163 7.96 -2.26 -3.89
CA PHE A 163 8.02 -1.00 -3.17
C PHE A 163 9.36 -0.84 -2.47
N SER A 164 9.78 0.41 -2.32
CA SER A 164 10.97 0.73 -1.54
C SER A 164 10.56 1.25 -0.17
N CYS A 165 11.23 0.74 0.86
CA CYS A 165 11.11 1.28 2.20
C CYS A 165 12.37 2.09 2.49
N MET A 166 12.17 3.36 2.84
CA MET A 166 13.22 4.18 3.40
C MET A 166 13.05 4.22 4.91
N TYR A 167 13.92 3.53 5.63
CA TYR A 167 14.02 3.73 7.07
C TYR A 167 14.59 5.13 7.28
N GLU A 168 13.76 6.07 7.77
CA GLU A 168 14.20 7.42 8.15
C GLU A 168 15.04 7.36 9.42
N GLY A 169 16.22 6.72 9.37
CA GLY A 169 16.82 6.21 10.60
C GLY A 169 18.33 6.36 10.86
N GLY A 170 19.05 7.11 10.06
CA GLY A 170 20.47 7.39 10.35
C GLY A 170 21.44 6.23 10.00
N TYR A 171 22.73 6.47 10.18
CA TYR A 171 23.78 6.06 9.23
C TYR A 171 24.30 4.60 9.35
N PRO A 172 24.60 3.92 8.22
CA PRO A 172 24.19 4.35 6.89
C PRO A 172 22.69 4.07 6.73
N ARG A 173 21.96 5.12 6.33
CA ARG A 173 20.60 5.05 5.80
C ARG A 173 20.66 4.18 4.55
N ALA A 174 20.59 2.86 4.71
CA ALA A 174 20.55 1.96 3.59
C ALA A 174 19.05 1.79 3.25
N PRO A 175 18.54 2.39 2.16
CA PRO A 175 17.22 2.03 1.69
C PRO A 175 17.20 0.51 1.46
N MET A 176 16.17 -0.15 1.95
CA MET A 176 15.94 -1.55 1.61
C MET A 176 14.76 -1.62 0.66
N PHE A 177 15.03 -2.20 -0.50
CA PHE A 177 14.02 -2.50 -1.49
C PHE A 177 13.42 -3.83 -1.12
N THR A 178 12.10 -3.85 -0.94
CA THR A 178 11.38 -5.10 -0.70
C THR A 178 10.50 -5.38 -1.89
N ILE A 179 10.82 -6.45 -2.60
CA ILE A 179 10.03 -6.91 -3.73
C ILE A 179 9.02 -7.91 -3.20
N TYR A 180 7.73 -7.62 -3.38
CA TYR A 180 6.64 -8.52 -3.03
C TYR A 180 6.17 -9.21 -4.30
N LYS A 181 6.24 -10.54 -4.30
CA LYS A 181 5.73 -11.35 -5.39
C LYS A 181 4.55 -12.13 -4.87
N ILE A 182 3.38 -11.75 -5.37
CA ILE A 182 2.14 -12.44 -5.01
C ILE A 182 2.12 -13.80 -5.70
N TYR A 183 1.55 -14.78 -5.03
CA TYR A 183 1.32 -16.10 -5.60
C TYR A 183 -0.01 -16.65 -5.10
N LYS A 184 -0.56 -17.60 -5.86
CA LYS A 184 -1.78 -18.31 -5.48
C LYS A 184 -1.41 -19.65 -4.85
N LYS A 185 -1.79 -19.85 -3.60
CA LYS A 185 -1.67 -21.12 -2.88
C LYS A 185 -2.53 -22.19 -3.53
N LYS A 186 -2.22 -23.46 -3.24
CA LYS A 186 -2.98 -24.64 -3.71
C LYS A 186 -4.46 -24.60 -3.28
N ASN A 187 -4.77 -23.99 -2.14
CA ASN A 187 -6.14 -23.83 -1.64
C ASN A 187 -6.89 -22.67 -2.32
N GLY A 188 -6.25 -21.92 -3.24
CA GLY A 188 -6.83 -20.80 -3.96
C GLY A 188 -6.71 -19.45 -3.25
N ASP A 189 -6.09 -19.38 -2.07
CA ASP A 189 -5.75 -18.11 -1.41
C ASP A 189 -4.52 -17.46 -2.04
N TYR A 190 -4.41 -16.14 -1.90
CA TYR A 190 -3.23 -15.40 -2.30
C TYR A 190 -2.36 -15.10 -1.10
N ASP A 191 -1.05 -15.06 -1.32
CA ASP A 191 -0.06 -14.65 -0.33
C ASP A 191 1.18 -14.13 -1.06
N PHE A 192 2.17 -13.71 -0.30
CA PHE A 192 3.40 -13.11 -0.80
C PHE A 192 4.61 -13.88 -0.32
N TYR A 193 5.60 -13.96 -1.20
CA TYR A 193 6.98 -14.04 -0.74
C TYR A 193 7.67 -12.72 -1.03
N THR A 194 8.73 -12.47 -0.29
CA THR A 194 9.48 -11.23 -0.37
C THR A 194 10.94 -11.48 -0.74
N GLU A 195 11.53 -10.52 -1.42
CA GLU A 195 12.96 -10.44 -1.64
C GLU A 195 13.44 -9.08 -1.15
N ILE A 196 14.45 -9.05 -0.27
CA ILE A 196 14.96 -7.82 0.34
C ILE A 196 16.35 -7.53 -0.22
N PHE A 197 16.55 -6.32 -0.72
CA PHE A 197 17.81 -5.86 -1.30
C PHE A 197 18.27 -4.52 -0.69
N PRO A 198 19.53 -4.41 -0.23
CA PRO A 198 20.51 -5.49 -0.10
C PRO A 198 20.09 -6.53 0.95
N GLU A 199 20.74 -7.71 0.95
CA GLU A 199 20.47 -8.72 1.98
C GLU A 199 20.69 -8.11 3.38
N PRO A 200 19.74 -8.29 4.32
CA PRO A 200 19.87 -7.77 5.67
C PRO A 200 21.15 -8.24 6.36
N ARG A 201 21.82 -7.29 7.00
CA ARG A 201 23.05 -7.55 7.75
C ARG A 201 22.79 -8.57 8.86
N LYS A 202 23.71 -9.53 9.00
CA LYS A 202 23.76 -10.47 10.13
C LYS A 202 25.09 -10.34 10.88
N VAL A 203 25.05 -10.67 12.16
CA VAL A 203 26.23 -10.77 13.05
C VAL A 203 26.18 -12.10 13.81
N SER A 204 27.22 -12.43 14.59
CA SER A 204 27.15 -13.59 15.47
C SER A 204 26.09 -13.39 16.55
N LYS A 205 25.55 -14.49 17.08
CA LYS A 205 24.49 -14.44 18.09
C LYS A 205 24.95 -13.69 19.35
N GLU A 206 26.19 -13.91 19.79
CA GLU A 206 26.78 -13.24 20.95
C GLU A 206 26.83 -11.72 20.73
N LYS A 207 27.25 -11.28 19.54
CA LYS A 207 27.28 -9.85 19.20
C LYS A 207 25.88 -9.24 19.13
N ALA A 208 24.89 -10.00 18.66
CA ALA A 208 23.49 -9.55 18.66
C ALA A 208 22.93 -9.43 20.10
N GLU A 209 23.25 -10.37 20.99
CA GLU A 209 22.90 -10.30 22.41
C GLU A 209 23.56 -9.12 23.13
N GLU A 210 24.84 -8.83 22.81
CA GLU A 210 25.55 -7.64 23.29
C GLU A 210 24.88 -6.35 22.83
N MET A 211 24.48 -6.27 21.55
CA MET A 211 23.75 -5.12 21.01
C MET A 211 22.44 -4.89 21.78
N VAL A 212 21.60 -5.92 21.91
CA VAL A 212 20.32 -5.81 22.63
C VAL A 212 20.54 -5.42 24.10
N SER A 213 21.56 -5.98 24.74
CA SER A 213 21.90 -5.67 26.14
C SER A 213 22.33 -4.20 26.30
N SER A 214 23.12 -3.68 25.36
CA SER A 214 23.51 -2.25 25.33
C SER A 214 22.29 -1.35 25.18
N ILE A 215 21.37 -1.66 24.27
CA ILE A 215 20.15 -0.88 24.05
C ILE A 215 19.30 -0.85 25.32
N ARG A 216 19.08 -2.00 25.96
CA ARG A 216 18.31 -2.08 27.21
C ARG A 216 18.97 -1.29 28.35
N LYS A 217 20.30 -1.28 28.41
CA LYS A 217 21.05 -0.47 29.37
C LYS A 217 20.83 1.02 29.11
N ASP A 218 20.96 1.46 27.86
CA ASP A 218 20.78 2.87 27.49
C ASP A 218 19.35 3.36 27.77
N ILE A 219 18.35 2.52 27.48
CA ILE A 219 16.94 2.76 27.84
C ILE A 219 16.81 2.96 29.36
N LYS A 220 17.39 2.05 30.16
CA LYS A 220 17.31 2.10 31.62
C LYS A 220 18.00 3.34 32.19
N GLU A 221 19.16 3.72 31.64
CA GLU A 221 19.93 4.88 32.10
C GLU A 221 19.27 6.20 31.71
N SER A 222 18.65 6.27 30.54
CA SER A 222 18.04 7.50 30.01
C SER A 222 16.60 7.70 30.46
N LEU A 223 15.82 6.62 30.56
CA LEU A 223 14.36 6.65 30.78
C LEU A 223 13.93 5.94 32.08
N GLY A 224 14.86 5.35 32.82
CA GLY A 224 14.54 4.54 34.00
C GLY A 224 13.71 3.31 33.64
N ASN A 225 12.59 3.13 34.34
CA ASN A 225 11.64 2.05 34.04
C ASN A 225 10.58 2.46 33.00
N ASN A 226 10.62 3.70 32.49
CA ASN A 226 9.62 4.21 31.56
C ASN A 226 9.98 3.88 30.11
N LYS A 227 9.84 2.60 29.74
CA LYS A 227 10.10 2.10 28.38
C LYS A 227 9.17 2.71 27.32
N PHE A 228 8.05 3.32 27.74
CA PHE A 228 7.06 3.93 26.87
C PHE A 228 7.66 5.07 26.01
N LEU A 229 8.79 5.66 26.42
CA LEU A 229 9.43 6.78 25.74
C LEU A 229 10.66 6.39 24.91
N PHE A 230 10.82 5.10 24.54
CA PHE A 230 11.95 4.63 23.73
C PHE A 230 12.20 5.48 22.47
N TYR A 231 11.12 5.92 21.81
CA TYR A 231 11.17 6.78 20.64
C TYR A 231 11.77 8.18 20.88
N GLN A 232 11.84 8.62 22.14
CA GLN A 232 12.43 9.91 22.51
C GLN A 232 13.94 9.84 22.70
N LEU A 233 14.54 8.64 22.61
CA LEU A 233 15.99 8.51 22.68
C LEU A 233 16.63 9.18 21.44
N PRO A 234 17.69 9.98 21.60
CA PRO A 234 18.39 10.61 20.47
C PRO A 234 18.87 9.61 19.41
N ASP A 235 19.16 8.39 19.84
CA ASP A 235 19.65 7.28 19.02
C ASP A 235 18.53 6.29 18.62
N PHE A 236 17.25 6.62 18.80
CA PHE A 236 16.09 5.74 18.55
C PHE A 236 16.22 4.95 17.24
N TYR A 237 16.46 5.62 16.13
CA TYR A 237 16.51 4.95 14.85
C TYR A 237 17.75 4.06 14.64
N LYS A 238 18.88 4.45 15.23
CA LYS A 238 20.07 3.60 15.28
C LYS A 238 19.77 2.32 16.05
N TYR A 239 19.01 2.42 17.15
CA TYR A 239 18.53 1.26 17.88
C TYR A 239 17.58 0.41 17.04
N CYS A 240 16.65 0.98 16.28
CA CYS A 240 15.82 0.22 15.34
C CYS A 240 16.68 -0.59 14.35
N GLY A 241 17.69 0.01 13.72
CA GLY A 241 18.60 -0.71 12.82
C GLY A 241 19.38 -1.84 13.50
N GLN A 242 19.82 -1.64 14.74
CA GLN A 242 20.49 -2.67 15.54
C GLN A 242 19.53 -3.79 15.96
N LEU A 243 18.30 -3.47 16.34
CA LEU A 243 17.26 -4.45 16.67
C LEU A 243 16.88 -5.30 15.46
N PHE A 244 16.77 -4.71 14.26
CA PHE A 244 16.57 -5.47 13.03
C PHE A 244 17.74 -6.40 12.73
N THR A 245 18.98 -5.91 12.88
CA THR A 245 20.20 -6.73 12.72
C THR A 245 20.22 -7.89 13.72
N ALA A 246 19.86 -7.64 14.98
CA ALA A 246 19.79 -8.66 16.02
C ALA A 246 18.72 -9.72 15.70
N TYR A 247 17.53 -9.27 15.27
CA TYR A 247 16.44 -10.14 14.84
C TYR A 247 16.86 -11.03 13.66
N CYS A 248 17.48 -10.45 12.62
CA CYS A 248 18.02 -11.20 11.48
C CYS A 248 19.14 -12.19 11.87
N SER A 249 19.74 -12.01 13.04
CA SER A 249 20.78 -12.87 13.61
C SER A 249 20.23 -13.88 14.63
N GLY A 250 18.90 -13.97 14.80
CA GLY A 250 18.23 -14.94 15.66
C GLY A 250 18.07 -14.52 17.12
N VAL A 251 18.16 -13.22 17.42
CA VAL A 251 17.90 -12.66 18.74
C VAL A 251 16.64 -11.81 18.67
N ASP A 252 15.54 -12.32 19.23
CA ASP A 252 14.29 -11.58 19.32
C ASP A 252 14.32 -10.59 20.49
N ALA A 253 14.08 -9.32 20.17
CA ALA A 253 13.99 -8.21 21.12
C ALA A 253 12.91 -7.22 20.68
N LEU A 254 11.89 -7.69 19.95
CA LEU A 254 10.79 -6.87 19.45
C LEU A 254 9.91 -6.32 20.58
N ASP A 255 10.00 -6.88 21.80
CA ASP A 255 9.38 -6.31 22.99
C ASP A 255 9.81 -4.85 23.23
N ILE A 256 11.05 -4.47 22.88
CA ILE A 256 11.52 -3.09 23.02
C ILE A 256 10.70 -2.13 22.15
N ILE A 257 10.28 -2.60 20.97
CA ILE A 257 9.47 -1.84 20.03
C ILE A 257 8.00 -1.88 20.43
N HIS A 258 7.45 -3.07 20.70
CA HIS A 258 6.02 -3.23 21.00
C HIS A 258 5.62 -2.61 22.35
N ASP A 259 6.52 -2.57 23.33
CA ASP A 259 6.28 -1.93 24.62
C ASP A 259 6.54 -0.41 24.58
N SER A 260 7.06 0.10 23.46
CA SER A 260 7.21 1.55 23.29
C SER A 260 5.87 2.19 23.00
N GLY A 261 5.59 3.32 23.65
CA GLY A 261 4.52 4.19 23.21
C GLY A 261 4.89 4.81 21.87
N CYS A 262 3.91 5.42 21.21
CA CYS A 262 4.16 6.26 20.05
C CYS A 262 3.29 7.51 20.12
N ASP A 263 3.80 8.60 19.55
CA ASP A 263 2.94 9.68 19.09
C ASP A 263 2.54 9.42 17.62
N ALA A 264 1.60 10.23 17.11
CA ALA A 264 1.07 10.06 15.76
C ALA A 264 2.16 10.01 14.65
N SER A 265 3.29 10.69 14.82
CA SER A 265 4.37 10.67 13.82
C SER A 265 5.22 9.40 13.90
N ILE A 266 5.50 8.94 15.12
CA ILE A 266 6.34 7.77 15.38
C ILE A 266 5.59 6.46 15.13
N CYS A 267 4.27 6.41 15.31
CA CYS A 267 3.50 5.19 15.08
C CYS A 267 3.72 4.66 13.65
N HIS A 268 3.79 5.55 12.66
CA HIS A 268 4.11 5.17 11.27
C HIS A 268 5.49 4.50 11.14
N SER A 269 6.53 5.04 11.78
CA SER A 269 7.87 4.43 11.77
C SER A 269 7.92 3.05 12.44
N LEU A 270 7.09 2.83 13.48
CA LEU A 270 6.99 1.53 14.15
C LEU A 270 6.20 0.51 13.32
N ASP A 271 5.15 0.95 12.63
CA ASP A 271 4.40 0.13 11.69
C ASP A 271 5.32 -0.31 10.52
N ASP A 272 6.14 0.59 9.99
CA ASP A 272 7.12 0.29 8.94
C ASP A 272 8.17 -0.74 9.41
N PHE A 273 8.67 -0.57 10.64
CA PHE A 273 9.58 -1.53 11.24
C PHE A 273 8.94 -2.91 11.39
N SER A 274 7.68 -2.96 11.82
CA SER A 274 6.91 -4.21 11.95
C SER A 274 6.71 -4.87 10.59
N ALA A 275 6.35 -4.08 9.56
CA ALA A 275 6.18 -4.56 8.19
C ALA A 275 7.49 -5.12 7.61
N MET A 276 8.64 -4.51 7.93
CA MET A 276 9.96 -5.02 7.56
C MET A 276 10.26 -6.38 8.18
N ILE A 277 9.95 -6.57 9.47
CA ILE A 277 10.15 -7.85 10.16
C ILE A 277 9.29 -8.93 9.50
N GLU A 278 8.03 -8.62 9.20
CA GLU A 278 7.14 -9.52 8.47
C GLU A 278 7.70 -9.85 7.08
N ALA A 279 8.16 -8.84 6.35
CA ALA A 279 8.81 -9.02 5.06
C ALA A 279 10.03 -9.93 5.18
N TYR A 280 10.88 -9.74 6.19
CA TYR A 280 12.04 -10.60 6.40
C TYR A 280 11.63 -12.05 6.65
N ASN A 281 10.64 -12.28 7.50
CA ASN A 281 10.13 -13.63 7.80
C ASN A 281 9.60 -14.31 6.53
N LYS A 282 8.82 -13.59 5.72
CA LYS A 282 8.34 -14.08 4.41
C LYS A 282 9.46 -14.35 3.42
N SER A 283 10.59 -13.65 3.52
CA SER A 283 11.75 -13.89 2.64
C SER A 283 12.47 -15.21 2.96
N LYS A 284 12.32 -15.72 4.19
CA LYS A 284 12.95 -16.95 4.66
C LYS A 284 12.04 -18.17 4.52
N ASN A 285 10.73 -17.99 4.56
CA ASN A 285 9.74 -19.07 4.46
C ASN A 285 9.26 -19.26 3.01
N ARG A 286 10.16 -19.73 2.13
CA ARG A 286 9.80 -20.15 0.76
C ARG A 286 9.32 -21.60 0.79
N GLU A 287 8.06 -21.83 1.12
CA GLU A 287 7.38 -23.12 0.90
C GLU A 287 6.63 -23.14 -0.44
#